data_AF-A0A2G5QJU4-F1
#
_entry.id   AF-A0A2G5QJU4-F1
#
_cell.length_a   1.000
_cell.length_b   1.000
_cell.length_c   1.000
_cell.angle_alpha   90.00
_cell.angle_beta   90.00
_cell.angle_gamma   90.00
#
_symmetry.space_group_name_H-M   'P 1'
#
loop_
_entity.id
_entity.type
_entity.pdbx_description
1 polymer ?
#
loop_
_entity_poly.entity_id
_entity_poly.type
_entity_poly.pdbx_seq_one_letter_code
_entity_poly.pdbx_strand_id
1 'polypeptide(L)'
;MNKTFTRLKYIFLGLFVLLSGAALTYHVVWVWPKAKCEEQGRPWAGKWMKCGRVYSIETLTRRPLNVPPINGEAPAAPAATPAAPAKK
;
A
#
# COMPACT_ATOMS: atom_id res chain seq x y z
N MET A 1 -48.96 -3.83 15.17
CA MET A 1 -47.50 -4.07 15.03
C MET A 1 -46.81 -3.61 16.30
N ASN A 2 -46.10 -4.49 17.00
CA ASN A 2 -45.49 -4.15 18.29
C ASN A 2 -44.35 -3.13 18.10
N LYS A 3 -44.48 -1.96 18.74
CA LYS A 3 -43.56 -0.80 18.56
C LYS A 3 -42.12 -1.14 18.98
N THR A 4 -41.98 -2.00 19.99
CA THR A 4 -40.70 -2.50 20.51
C THR A 4 -39.97 -3.39 19.49
N PHE A 5 -40.68 -4.35 18.89
CA PHE A 5 -40.13 -5.23 17.84
C PHE A 5 -39.69 -4.44 16.61
N THR A 6 -40.47 -3.43 16.25
CA THR A 6 -40.17 -2.56 15.09
C THR A 6 -38.90 -1.74 15.32
N ARG A 7 -38.69 -1.20 16.53
CA ARG A 7 -37.45 -0.50 16.89
C ARG A 7 -36.23 -1.41 16.86
N LEU A 8 -36.35 -2.62 17.42
CA LEU A 8 -35.26 -3.58 17.47
C LEU A 8 -34.78 -3.96 16.06
N LYS A 9 -35.72 -4.21 15.13
CA LYS A 9 -35.42 -4.45 13.72
C LYS A 9 -34.56 -3.33 13.11
N TYR A 10 -34.96 -2.08 13.31
CA TYR A 10 -34.24 -0.93 12.72
C TYR A 10 -32.85 -0.74 13.33
N ILE A 11 -32.68 -1.03 14.62
CA ILE A 11 -31.36 -0.98 15.27
C ILE A 11 -30.42 -2.01 14.64
N PHE A 12 -30.87 -3.26 14.48
CA PHE A 12 -30.05 -4.30 13.84
C PHE A 12 -29.75 -3.99 12.38
N LEU A 13 -30.74 -3.47 11.63
CA LEU A 13 -30.53 -3.04 10.26
C LEU A 13 -29.48 -1.91 10.18
N GLY A 14 -29.58 -0.92 11.07
CA GLY A 14 -28.63 0.19 11.13
C GLY A 14 -27.22 -0.29 11.49
N LEU A 15 -27.09 -1.18 12.48
CA LEU A 15 -25.81 -1.78 12.86
C LEU A 15 -25.19 -2.56 11.70
N PHE A 16 -25.99 -3.35 10.99
CA PHE A 16 -25.53 -4.12 9.83
C PHE A 16 -24.96 -3.20 8.75
N VAL A 17 -25.72 -2.16 8.35
CA VAL A 17 -25.28 -1.21 7.32
C VAL A 17 -24.03 -0.47 7.76
N LEU A 18 -23.93 -0.09 9.04
CA LEU A 18 -22.77 0.60 9.59
C LEU A 18 -21.51 -0.29 9.55
N LEU A 19 -21.62 -1.56 9.95
CA LEU A 19 -20.51 -2.50 9.91
C LEU A 19 -20.07 -2.82 8.48
N SER A 20 -21.02 -3.04 7.57
CA SER A 20 -20.72 -3.25 6.14
C SER A 20 -20.06 -2.01 5.52
N GLY A 21 -20.55 -0.81 5.84
CA GLY A 21 -19.97 0.45 5.38
C GLY A 21 -18.55 0.65 5.90
N ALA A 22 -18.29 0.30 7.16
CA ALA A 22 -16.95 0.37 7.75
C ALA A 22 -15.96 -0.57 7.03
N ALA A 23 -16.38 -1.82 6.76
CA ALA A 23 -15.57 -2.78 6.02
C ALA A 23 -15.25 -2.27 4.60
N LEU A 24 -16.25 -1.75 3.88
CA LEU A 24 -16.05 -1.17 2.55
C LEU A 24 -15.10 0.02 2.58
N THR A 25 -15.26 0.91 3.56
CA THR A 25 -14.39 2.08 3.72
C THR A 25 -12.94 1.67 3.93
N TYR A 26 -12.69 0.64 4.75
CA TYR A 26 -11.35 0.08 4.92
C TYR A 26 -10.75 -0.43 3.61
N HIS A 27 -11.53 -1.16 2.81
CA HIS A 27 -11.06 -1.66 1.52
C HIS A 27 -10.73 -0.53 0.53
N VAL A 28 -11.60 0.48 0.45
CA VAL A 28 -11.44 1.61 -0.46
C VAL A 28 -10.22 2.46 -0.08
N VAL A 29 -9.99 2.69 1.21
CA VAL A 29 -8.93 3.59 1.70
C VAL A 29 -7.58 2.88 1.79
N TRP A 30 -7.55 1.59 2.10
CA TRP A 30 -6.30 0.85 2.35
C TRP A 30 -6.00 -0.23 1.32
N VAL A 31 -6.95 -1.14 1.09
CA VAL A 31 -6.68 -2.37 0.33
C VAL A 31 -6.49 -2.08 -1.16
N TRP A 32 -7.40 -1.31 -1.77
CA TRP A 32 -7.30 -0.97 -3.20
C TRP A 32 -6.12 -0.06 -3.54
N PRO A 33 -5.84 1.02 -2.78
CA PRO A 33 -4.67 1.85 -3.07
C PRO A 33 -3.36 1.09 -2.93
N LYS A 34 -3.25 0.21 -1.92
CA LYS A 34 -2.11 -0.69 -1.77
C LYS A 34 -1.93 -1.58 -3.01
N ALA A 35 -2.98 -2.27 -3.44
CA ALA A 35 -2.94 -3.15 -4.61
C ALA A 35 -2.52 -2.38 -5.87
N LYS A 36 -3.08 -1.19 -6.11
CA LYS A 36 -2.69 -0.34 -7.26
C LYS A 36 -1.22 0.08 -7.23
N CYS A 37 -0.67 0.38 -6.05
CA CYS A 37 0.75 0.72 -5.93
C CYS A 37 1.64 -0.49 -6.24
N GLU A 38 1.26 -1.67 -5.76
CA GLU A 38 2.00 -2.91 -5.98
C GLU A 38 1.94 -3.35 -7.45
N GLU A 39 0.79 -3.17 -8.13
CA GLU A 39 0.66 -3.36 -9.59
C GLU A 39 1.58 -2.43 -10.39
N GLN A 40 1.85 -1.22 -9.88
CA GLN A 40 2.80 -0.27 -10.48
C GLN A 40 4.26 -0.57 -10.12
N GLY A 41 4.54 -1.65 -9.38
CA GLY A 41 5.89 -2.00 -8.92
C GLY A 41 6.44 -1.04 -7.86
N ARG A 42 5.58 -0.28 -7.17
CA ARG A 42 5.97 0.69 -6.14
C ARG A 42 5.63 0.14 -4.76
N PRO A 43 6.52 0.29 -3.75
CA PRO A 43 6.23 -0.19 -2.41
C PRO A 43 5.11 0.64 -1.78
N TRP A 44 4.22 0.02 -1.00
CA TRP A 44 3.16 0.72 -0.28
C TRP A 44 3.65 1.29 1.06
N ALA A 45 3.54 2.61 1.24
CA ALA A 45 3.90 3.27 2.50
C ALA A 45 2.67 3.35 3.42
N GLY A 46 2.43 2.30 4.20
CA GLY A 46 1.22 2.14 5.02
C GLY A 46 0.94 3.27 6.02
N LYS A 47 1.98 3.89 6.60
CA LYS A 47 1.84 5.05 7.51
C LYS A 47 1.26 6.29 6.84
N TRP A 48 1.50 6.46 5.55
CA TRP A 48 1.15 7.66 4.81
C TRP A 48 0.03 7.44 3.79
N MET A 49 -0.47 6.19 3.69
CA MET A 49 -1.48 5.77 2.71
C MET A 49 -1.13 6.20 1.27
N LYS A 50 0.15 6.07 0.89
CA LYS A 50 0.68 6.50 -0.42
C LYS A 50 1.61 5.45 -1.01
N CYS A 51 1.74 5.46 -2.34
CA CYS A 51 2.81 4.71 -3.01
C CYS A 51 4.16 5.35 -2.66
N GLY A 52 5.06 4.56 -2.09
CA GLY A 52 6.45 4.93 -1.86
C GLY A 52 7.23 5.07 -3.17
N ARG A 53 8.44 5.62 -3.06
CA ARG A 53 9.43 5.61 -4.12
C ARG A 53 10.77 5.25 -3.50
N VAL A 54 11.42 4.23 -4.04
CA VAL A 54 12.76 3.85 -3.63
C VAL A 54 13.73 4.74 -4.39
N TYR A 55 14.58 5.46 -3.65
CA TYR A 55 15.71 6.19 -4.21
C TYR A 55 16.98 5.48 -3.80
N SER A 56 17.93 5.39 -4.71
CA SER A 56 19.26 4.87 -4.37
C SER A 56 20.00 5.88 -3.48
N ILE A 57 20.97 5.41 -2.70
CA ILE A 57 21.76 6.27 -1.81
C ILE A 57 22.53 7.30 -2.62
N GLU A 58 23.00 6.94 -3.81
CA GLU A 58 23.72 7.82 -4.73
C GLU A 58 22.82 8.96 -5.22
N THR A 59 21.56 8.66 -5.53
CA THR A 59 20.55 9.66 -5.93
C THR A 59 20.29 10.64 -4.79
N LEU A 60 20.19 10.15 -3.56
CA LEU A 60 19.92 10.95 -2.38
C LEU A 60 21.12 11.84 -1.99
N THR A 61 22.32 11.30 -2.10
CA THR A 61 23.58 11.96 -1.75
C THR A 61 24.19 12.77 -2.90
N ARG A 62 23.52 12.78 -4.07
CA ARG A 62 24.02 13.38 -5.32
C ARG A 62 25.41 12.89 -5.71
N ARG A 63 25.76 11.67 -5.32
CA ARG A 63 27.06 11.08 -5.59
C ARG A 63 27.12 10.72 -7.08
N PRO A 64 28.18 11.11 -7.82
CA PRO A 64 28.32 10.71 -9.20
C PRO A 64 28.42 9.19 -9.30
N LEU A 65 27.83 8.59 -10.34
CA LEU A 65 27.76 7.13 -10.49
C LEU A 65 29.14 6.47 -10.68
N ASN A 66 30.19 7.27 -10.90
CA ASN A 66 31.54 6.83 -11.24
C ASN A 66 32.55 6.89 -10.08
N VAL A 67 32.09 6.95 -8.83
CA VAL A 67 32.99 6.90 -7.67
C VAL A 67 32.97 5.51 -7.02
N PRO A 68 34.14 5.00 -6.61
CA PRO A 68 34.27 3.64 -6.10
C PRO A 68 33.36 3.41 -4.88
N PRO A 69 32.83 2.20 -4.69
CA PRO A 69 31.93 1.88 -3.59
C PRO A 69 32.54 2.23 -2.23
N ILE A 70 31.71 2.78 -1.34
CA ILE A 70 32.16 3.46 -0.11
C ILE A 70 32.79 2.51 0.92
N ASN A 71 32.65 1.18 0.73
CA ASN A 71 33.15 0.13 1.64
C ASN A 71 34.05 -0.91 0.96
N GLY A 72 34.57 -0.65 -0.24
CA GLY A 72 35.46 -1.61 -0.93
C GLY A 72 34.75 -2.87 -1.48
N GLU A 73 33.43 -2.91 -1.50
CA GLU A 73 32.68 -3.94 -2.22
C GLU A 73 33.02 -3.92 -3.71
N ALA A 74 33.09 -5.07 -4.37
CA ALA A 74 33.20 -5.10 -5.83
C ALA A 74 32.02 -4.32 -6.45
N PRO A 75 32.19 -3.67 -7.63
CA PRO A 75 31.09 -3.00 -8.30
C PRO A 75 29.91 -3.98 -8.42
N ALA A 76 28.86 -3.72 -7.64
CA ALA A 76 27.67 -4.55 -7.68
C ALA A 76 27.12 -4.46 -9.10
N ALA A 77 26.89 -5.61 -9.73
CA ALA A 77 26.21 -5.69 -11.00
C ALA A 77 24.98 -4.78 -10.94
N PRO A 78 24.68 -4.01 -12.01
CA PRO A 78 23.56 -3.08 -12.02
C PRO A 78 22.34 -3.82 -11.48
N ALA A 79 21.79 -3.30 -10.38
CA ALA A 79 20.67 -3.93 -9.70
C ALA A 79 19.60 -4.18 -10.75
N ALA A 80 19.32 -5.45 -11.02
CA ALA A 80 18.27 -5.82 -11.94
C ALA A 80 17.01 -5.09 -11.47
N THR A 81 16.43 -4.28 -12.35
CA THR A 81 15.08 -3.73 -12.18
C THR A 81 14.22 -4.85 -11.61
N PRO A 82 13.60 -4.70 -10.43
CA PRO A 82 12.82 -5.78 -9.85
C PRO A 82 11.82 -6.24 -10.91
N ALA A 83 11.95 -7.50 -11.33
CA ALA A 83 11.11 -8.09 -12.34
C ALA A 83 9.67 -7.90 -11.89
N ALA A 84 8.83 -7.37 -12.79
CA ALA A 84 7.40 -7.30 -12.55
C ALA A 84 6.90 -8.69 -12.12
N PRO A 85 6.10 -8.81 -11.05
CA PRO A 85 5.68 -10.12 -10.56
C PRO A 85 4.87 -10.85 -11.64
N ALA A 86 5.28 -12.08 -11.95
CA ALA A 86 4.60 -12.93 -12.90
C ALA A 86 3.16 -13.19 -12.44
N LYS A 87 2.20 -12.84 -13.30
CA LYS A 87 0.78 -13.17 -13.12
C LYS A 87 0.61 -14.69 -13.03
N LYS A 88 -0.04 -15.17 -11.97
CA LYS A 88 -0.68 -16.49 -11.91
C LYS A 88 -2.19 -16.28 -11.81
#